data_AF-A0A847X4U7-F1
#
_entry.id   AF-A0A847X4U7-F1
#
_cell.length_a   1.000
_cell.length_b   1.000
_cell.length_c   1.000
_cell.angle_alpha   90.00
_cell.angle_beta   90.00
_cell.angle_gamma   90.00
#
_symmetry.space_group_name_H-M   'P 1'
#
loop_
_entity.id
_entity.type
_entity.pdbx_description
1 polymer ?
#
loop_
_entity_poly.entity_id
_entity_poly.type
_entity_poly.pdbx_seq_one_letter_code
_entity_poly.pdbx_strand_id
1 'polypeptide(L)'
;EMNDYKEHSQDFLGLQYNYYAERYGFEFLIHKSEVRIMQKLKPFIGVFHKDFIESLIFKYEIYDLKLILRSIVEKDPLDLEKEMLTYKTSRYLDHDRLANCDNIRQFTEALIGTPFRHAIYSVRDEDVLQKHFHIEMSLDNLYFSEIERASKKLRPKDKKLVNEYFHTLIDLVNIQWILRAKRFYHLSNEEIFNYSIRHGKIFKGERLKTLVYTQNVQEAVSYIRENGYYKSFQEKNNKDTVYQRMLENFYDKQTVLIDYQNDIGTFLKFYIRFDNQNRNLIKLAEMQKYSLKDKEEIKSFLVGV
;
A
#
# COMPACT_ATOMS: atom_id res chain seq x y z
N GLU A 1 -6.58 13.33 23.44
CA GLU A 1 -5.42 12.63 22.85
C GLU A 1 -5.77 11.40 21.98
N MET A 2 -7.00 10.85 22.01
CA MET A 2 -7.43 9.77 21.10
C MET A 2 -8.14 10.24 19.80
N ASN A 3 -8.39 11.55 19.65
CA ASN A 3 -9.11 12.11 18.50
C ASN A 3 -8.18 12.57 17.34
N ASP A 4 -6.93 12.95 17.61
CA ASP A 4 -6.00 13.39 16.55
C ASP A 4 -5.52 12.25 15.64
N TYR A 5 -5.58 11.00 16.10
CA TYR A 5 -5.20 9.84 15.29
C TYR A 5 -6.24 9.48 14.21
N LYS A 6 -7.50 9.92 14.38
CA LYS A 6 -8.59 9.56 13.46
C LYS A 6 -8.70 10.46 12.22
N GLU A 7 -8.16 11.68 12.23
CA GLU A 7 -8.39 12.63 11.12
C GLU A 7 -7.32 12.60 10.02
N HIS A 8 -6.20 11.89 10.19
CA HIS A 8 -5.00 12.14 9.38
C HIS A 8 -4.50 10.97 8.52
N SER A 9 -5.33 9.96 8.26
CA SER A 9 -4.92 8.71 7.59
C SER A 9 -5.46 8.53 6.16
N GLN A 10 -5.29 9.52 5.28
CA GLN A 10 -5.51 9.30 3.84
C GLN A 10 -4.17 8.97 3.16
N ASP A 11 -3.92 7.66 2.97
CA ASP A 11 -2.63 7.09 2.57
C ASP A 11 -2.58 6.52 1.14
N PHE A 12 -1.37 6.28 0.63
CA PHE A 12 -1.13 5.50 -0.58
C PHE A 12 -1.50 4.02 -0.42
N LEU A 13 -1.34 3.55 0.81
CA LEU A 13 -1.97 2.37 1.42
C LEU A 13 -3.19 2.77 2.27
N GLY A 14 -3.83 3.89 1.92
CA GLY A 14 -5.03 4.45 2.56
C GLY A 14 -6.28 3.61 2.35
N LEU A 15 -6.10 2.31 2.30
CA LEU A 15 -7.12 1.27 2.36
C LEU A 15 -7.22 0.68 3.77
N GLN A 16 -6.61 1.26 4.80
CA GLN A 16 -6.60 0.61 6.12
C GLN A 16 -6.75 1.45 7.38
N TYR A 17 -6.92 2.78 7.34
CA TYR A 17 -7.04 3.51 8.61
C TYR A 17 -8.26 4.40 8.85
N ASN A 18 -9.24 4.46 7.95
CA ASN A 18 -10.51 5.11 8.26
C ASN A 18 -11.72 4.41 7.65
N TYR A 19 -12.12 3.26 8.20
CA TYR A 19 -13.52 2.97 8.58
C TYR A 19 -13.68 1.56 9.18
N TYR A 20 -13.33 1.41 10.45
CA TYR A 20 -13.61 0.20 11.24
C TYR A 20 -15.06 0.15 11.75
N ALA A 21 -16.02 0.39 10.87
CA ALA A 21 -17.44 0.22 11.16
C ALA A 21 -18.17 -0.29 9.91
N GLU A 22 -17.79 -1.51 9.51
CA GLU A 22 -18.68 -2.63 9.13
C GLU A 22 -17.81 -3.66 8.43
N ARG A 23 -17.70 -4.85 9.02
CA ARG A 23 -17.03 -6.05 8.47
C ARG A 23 -17.66 -6.56 7.14
N TYR A 24 -18.43 -5.71 6.47
CA TYR A 24 -19.15 -5.87 5.20
C TYR A 24 -19.12 -4.60 4.31
N GLY A 25 -18.23 -3.64 4.61
CA GLY A 25 -18.17 -2.35 3.92
C GLY A 25 -17.93 -2.47 2.42
N PHE A 26 -18.43 -1.50 1.66
CA PHE A 26 -18.29 -1.40 0.20
C PHE A 26 -16.85 -1.63 -0.29
N GLU A 27 -15.85 -1.11 0.44
CA GLU A 27 -14.43 -1.32 0.17
C GLU A 27 -14.01 -2.81 0.19
N PHE A 28 -14.46 -3.58 1.17
CA PHE A 28 -14.14 -5.02 1.26
C PHE A 28 -14.65 -5.76 0.03
N LEU A 29 -15.86 -5.45 -0.44
CA LEU A 29 -16.43 -6.05 -1.64
C LEU A 29 -15.63 -5.70 -2.90
N ILE A 30 -15.13 -4.46 -2.99
CA ILE A 30 -14.23 -4.03 -4.08
C ILE A 30 -12.94 -4.86 -4.05
N HIS A 31 -12.28 -4.98 -2.90
CA HIS A 31 -11.05 -5.79 -2.75
C HIS A 31 -11.29 -7.28 -3.04
N LYS A 32 -12.41 -7.84 -2.56
CA LYS A 32 -12.78 -9.24 -2.83
C LYS A 32 -13.02 -9.47 -4.32
N SER A 33 -13.57 -8.48 -5.02
CA SER A 33 -13.72 -8.52 -6.48
C SER A 33 -12.37 -8.48 -7.20
N GLU A 34 -11.42 -7.66 -6.72
CA GLU A 34 -10.07 -7.56 -7.27
C GLU A 34 -9.33 -8.89 -7.17
N VAL A 35 -9.30 -9.51 -5.98
CA VAL A 35 -8.68 -10.82 -5.77
C VAL A 35 -9.28 -11.85 -6.71
N ARG A 36 -10.62 -11.92 -6.81
CA ARG A 36 -11.30 -12.88 -7.69
C ARG A 36 -10.96 -12.67 -9.16
N ILE A 37 -10.89 -11.42 -9.63
CA ILE A 37 -10.52 -11.10 -11.01
C ILE A 37 -9.07 -11.52 -11.27
N MET A 38 -8.13 -11.16 -10.39
CA MET A 38 -6.71 -11.53 -10.55
C MET A 38 -6.51 -13.06 -10.54
N GLN A 39 -7.21 -13.77 -9.66
CA GLN A 39 -7.20 -15.24 -9.62
C GLN A 39 -7.76 -15.85 -10.90
N LYS A 40 -8.84 -15.28 -11.46
CA LYS A 40 -9.42 -15.74 -12.74
C LYS A 40 -8.51 -15.44 -13.92
N LEU A 41 -7.71 -14.38 -13.89
CA LEU A 41 -6.76 -14.05 -14.96
C LEU A 41 -5.50 -14.92 -14.92
N LYS A 42 -5.10 -15.39 -13.73
CA LYS A 42 -3.88 -16.18 -13.51
C LYS A 42 -3.70 -17.39 -14.45
N PRO A 43 -4.72 -18.20 -14.79
CA PRO A 43 -4.56 -19.32 -15.72
C PRO A 43 -4.26 -18.89 -17.16
N PHE A 44 -4.68 -17.68 -17.56
CA PHE A 44 -4.61 -17.19 -18.95
C PHE A 44 -3.29 -16.46 -19.26
N ILE A 45 -2.44 -16.25 -18.26
CA ILE A 45 -1.15 -15.58 -18.40
C ILE A 45 0.02 -16.57 -18.32
N GLY A 46 1.15 -16.23 -18.95
CA GLY A 46 2.36 -17.05 -18.98
C GLY A 46 2.96 -17.28 -17.58
N VAL A 47 3.73 -18.37 -17.41
CA VAL A 47 4.25 -18.81 -16.11
C VAL A 47 5.04 -17.72 -15.37
N PHE A 48 5.93 -17.01 -16.06
CA PHE A 48 6.71 -15.90 -15.46
C PHE A 48 5.83 -14.74 -14.99
N HIS A 49 4.70 -14.51 -15.66
CA HIS A 49 3.74 -13.48 -15.28
C HIS A 49 2.86 -13.93 -14.10
N LYS A 50 2.70 -15.24 -13.87
CA LYS A 50 1.89 -15.78 -12.76
C LYS A 50 2.50 -15.39 -11.42
N ASP A 51 3.81 -15.51 -11.27
CA ASP A 51 4.54 -15.04 -10.09
C ASP A 51 4.29 -13.54 -9.83
N PHE A 52 4.21 -12.73 -10.89
CA PHE A 52 3.93 -11.31 -10.78
C PHE A 52 2.47 -11.04 -10.35
N ILE A 53 1.47 -11.73 -10.91
CA ILE A 53 0.09 -11.61 -10.43
C ILE A 53 -0.02 -12.06 -8.96
N GLU A 54 0.64 -13.13 -8.56
CA GLU A 54 0.68 -13.55 -7.16
C GLU A 54 1.29 -12.46 -6.26
N SER A 55 2.36 -11.79 -6.70
CA SER A 55 2.90 -10.66 -5.94
C SER A 55 1.92 -9.47 -5.83
N LEU A 56 1.02 -9.27 -6.80
CA LEU A 56 -0.04 -8.25 -6.70
C LEU A 56 -1.12 -8.67 -5.69
N ILE A 57 -1.46 -9.96 -5.65
CA ILE A 57 -2.44 -10.52 -4.69
C ILE A 57 -1.87 -10.49 -3.26
N PHE A 58 -0.54 -10.56 -3.10
CA PHE A 58 0.12 -10.57 -1.80
C PHE A 58 -0.25 -9.39 -0.88
N LYS A 59 -0.64 -8.23 -1.43
CA LYS A 59 -1.17 -7.10 -0.64
C LYS A 59 -2.44 -7.48 0.16
N TYR A 60 -3.24 -8.40 -0.36
CA TYR A 60 -4.44 -8.90 0.30
C TYR A 60 -4.15 -9.98 1.33
N GLU A 61 -3.07 -10.73 1.15
CA GLU A 61 -2.58 -11.60 2.21
C GLU A 61 -2.11 -10.76 3.41
N ILE A 62 -1.41 -9.64 3.17
CA ILE A 62 -1.07 -8.67 4.22
C ILE A 62 -2.34 -8.13 4.91
N TYR A 63 -3.38 -7.81 4.13
CA TYR A 63 -4.65 -7.34 4.67
C TYR A 63 -5.29 -8.37 5.61
N ASP A 64 -5.42 -9.61 5.16
CA ASP A 64 -5.97 -10.72 5.97
C ASP A 64 -5.13 -10.95 7.23
N LEU A 65 -3.79 -10.93 7.10
CA LEU A 65 -2.87 -11.11 8.21
C LEU A 65 -3.05 -10.05 9.30
N LYS A 66 -3.24 -8.78 8.91
CA LYS A 66 -3.53 -7.69 9.85
C LYS A 66 -4.88 -7.87 10.54
N LEU A 67 -5.90 -8.34 9.82
CA LEU A 67 -7.21 -8.64 10.41
C LEU A 67 -7.13 -9.77 11.44
N ILE A 68 -6.40 -10.85 11.12
CA ILE A 68 -6.19 -11.97 12.06
C ILE A 68 -5.41 -11.50 13.28
N LEU A 69 -4.32 -10.76 13.10
CA LEU A 69 -3.55 -10.18 14.20
C LEU A 69 -4.45 -9.36 15.15
N ARG A 70 -5.31 -8.53 14.57
CA ARG A 70 -6.27 -7.72 15.33
C ARG A 70 -7.27 -8.57 16.10
N SER A 71 -7.83 -9.59 15.45
CA SER A 71 -8.77 -10.54 16.07
C SER A 71 -8.18 -11.21 17.31
N ILE A 72 -6.89 -11.57 17.27
CA ILE A 72 -6.15 -12.12 18.43
C ILE A 72 -6.00 -11.09 19.54
N VAL A 73 -5.60 -9.85 19.21
CA VAL A 73 -5.41 -8.77 20.20
C VAL A 73 -6.73 -8.38 20.87
N GLU A 74 -7.80 -8.23 20.08
CA GLU A 74 -9.11 -7.78 20.54
C GLU A 74 -9.97 -8.93 21.10
N LYS A 75 -9.53 -10.18 20.92
CA LYS A 75 -10.28 -11.41 21.26
C LYS A 75 -11.65 -11.46 20.59
N ASP A 76 -11.69 -11.10 19.32
CA ASP A 76 -12.91 -11.01 18.52
C ASP A 76 -12.85 -12.00 17.35
N PRO A 77 -13.60 -13.11 17.37
CA PRO A 77 -13.47 -14.18 16.38
C PRO A 77 -13.89 -13.71 14.97
N LEU A 78 -13.23 -14.29 13.95
CA LEU A 78 -13.47 -13.99 12.54
C LEU A 78 -14.27 -15.10 11.85
N ASP A 79 -15.20 -14.73 10.98
CA ASP A 79 -15.75 -15.65 9.98
C ASP A 79 -14.83 -15.65 8.75
N LEU A 80 -13.92 -16.63 8.66
CA LEU A 80 -12.88 -16.67 7.62
C LEU A 80 -13.44 -16.65 6.19
N GLU A 81 -14.60 -17.26 5.93
CA GLU A 81 -15.18 -17.29 4.59
C GLU A 81 -15.75 -15.93 4.17
N LYS A 82 -16.31 -15.22 5.14
CA LYS A 82 -16.92 -13.91 4.89
C LYS A 82 -15.89 -12.80 4.90
N GLU A 83 -14.96 -12.82 5.86
CA GLU A 83 -14.13 -11.68 6.24
C GLU A 83 -12.72 -11.68 5.65
N MET A 84 -12.23 -12.81 5.12
CA MET A 84 -10.91 -12.88 4.50
C MET A 84 -11.00 -12.75 2.98
N LEU A 85 -10.07 -11.99 2.40
CA LEU A 85 -9.96 -11.74 0.96
C LEU A 85 -9.33 -12.92 0.23
N THR A 86 -8.39 -13.61 0.88
CA THR A 86 -7.56 -14.67 0.28
C THR A 86 -7.76 -16.05 0.92
N TYR A 87 -8.85 -16.25 1.67
CA TYR A 87 -9.14 -17.55 2.29
C TYR A 87 -9.07 -18.71 1.28
N LYS A 88 -8.39 -19.79 1.65
CA LYS A 88 -8.14 -20.99 0.82
C LYS A 88 -7.36 -20.75 -0.49
N THR A 89 -6.94 -19.51 -0.76
CA THR A 89 -6.29 -19.12 -2.02
C THR A 89 -4.97 -18.38 -1.82
N SER A 90 -4.64 -18.01 -0.58
CA SER A 90 -3.34 -17.47 -0.19
C SER A 90 -2.23 -18.46 -0.50
N ARG A 91 -1.07 -17.91 -0.90
CA ARG A 91 0.15 -18.68 -1.13
C ARG A 91 0.88 -19.02 0.17
N TYR A 92 0.77 -18.17 1.19
CA TYR A 92 1.61 -18.24 2.38
C TYR A 92 0.84 -18.36 3.70
N LEU A 93 -0.42 -17.96 3.75
CA LEU A 93 -1.23 -17.95 4.96
C LEU A 93 -2.05 -19.24 5.08
N ASP A 94 -1.87 -19.90 6.21
CA ASP A 94 -2.80 -20.88 6.73
C ASP A 94 -3.79 -20.15 7.65
N HIS A 95 -4.86 -19.62 7.07
CA HIS A 95 -5.85 -18.79 7.79
C HIS A 95 -6.47 -19.54 8.97
N ASP A 96 -6.78 -20.83 8.81
CA ASP A 96 -7.36 -21.65 9.87
C ASP A 96 -6.39 -21.77 11.06
N ARG A 97 -5.12 -22.06 10.80
CA ARG A 97 -4.09 -22.13 11.85
C ARG A 97 -3.88 -20.77 12.53
N LEU A 98 -3.82 -19.69 11.74
CA LEU A 98 -3.54 -18.35 12.26
C LEU A 98 -4.70 -17.81 13.11
N ALA A 99 -5.95 -18.04 12.70
CA ALA A 99 -7.13 -17.57 13.42
C ALA A 99 -7.38 -18.30 14.74
N ASN A 100 -6.84 -19.51 14.91
CA ASN A 100 -6.92 -20.29 16.14
C ASN A 100 -5.75 -20.02 17.13
N CYS A 101 -4.91 -19.02 16.87
CA CYS A 101 -3.83 -18.65 17.79
C CYS A 101 -4.37 -17.82 18.97
N ASP A 102 -4.00 -18.18 20.19
CA ASP A 102 -4.49 -17.51 21.42
C ASP A 102 -3.76 -16.20 21.75
N ASN A 103 -2.55 -16.02 21.20
CA ASN A 103 -1.66 -14.89 21.51
C ASN A 103 -0.65 -14.64 20.39
N ILE A 104 0.09 -13.53 20.48
CA ILE A 104 1.02 -13.08 19.44
C ILE A 104 2.19 -14.06 19.30
N ARG A 105 2.62 -14.68 20.40
CA ARG A 105 3.67 -15.69 20.35
C ARG A 105 3.25 -16.86 19.45
N GLN A 106 2.09 -17.48 19.68
CA GLN A 106 1.59 -18.56 18.84
C GLN A 106 1.41 -18.11 17.38
N PHE A 107 0.91 -16.89 17.17
CA PHE A 107 0.77 -16.30 15.83
C PHE A 107 2.12 -16.18 15.10
N THR A 108 3.14 -15.65 15.76
CA THR A 108 4.49 -15.54 15.17
C THR A 108 5.13 -16.90 14.89
N GLU A 109 4.87 -17.90 15.75
CA GLU A 109 5.30 -19.29 15.53
C GLU A 109 4.56 -19.93 14.34
N ALA A 110 3.27 -19.62 14.15
CA ALA A 110 2.50 -20.09 13.01
C ALA A 110 3.00 -19.53 11.66
N LEU A 111 3.64 -18.36 11.67
CA LEU A 111 4.24 -17.75 10.48
C LEU A 111 5.63 -18.29 10.13
N ILE A 112 6.19 -19.23 10.90
CA ILE A 112 7.50 -19.84 10.57
C ILE A 112 7.45 -20.51 9.19
N GLY A 113 8.43 -20.15 8.35
CA GLY A 113 8.51 -20.61 6.96
C GLY A 113 7.81 -19.69 5.95
N THR A 114 7.07 -18.68 6.42
CA THR A 114 6.46 -17.66 5.56
C THR A 114 7.33 -16.39 5.49
N PRO A 115 7.22 -15.58 4.42
CA PRO A 115 7.87 -14.28 4.33
C PRO A 115 7.44 -13.32 5.46
N PHE A 116 6.24 -13.50 6.00
CA PHE A 116 5.65 -12.64 7.03
C PHE A 116 6.33 -12.70 8.38
N ARG A 117 7.00 -13.82 8.70
CA ARG A 117 7.69 -13.97 10.00
C ARG A 117 8.66 -12.82 10.26
N HIS A 118 9.49 -12.48 9.27
CA HIS A 118 10.49 -11.42 9.44
C HIS A 118 9.87 -10.03 9.61
N ALA A 119 8.71 -9.79 8.99
CA ALA A 119 8.01 -8.52 9.11
C ALA A 119 7.34 -8.33 10.49
N ILE A 120 7.07 -9.42 11.22
CA ILE A 120 6.34 -9.40 12.50
C ILE A 120 7.24 -9.79 13.69
N TYR A 121 8.46 -10.28 13.43
CA TYR A 121 9.37 -10.83 14.46
C TYR A 121 9.76 -9.86 15.58
N SER A 122 9.65 -8.55 15.36
CA SER A 122 10.03 -7.52 16.36
C SER A 122 8.93 -7.20 17.39
N VAL A 123 7.78 -7.89 17.33
CA VAL A 123 6.59 -7.59 18.13
C VAL A 123 6.47 -8.56 19.30
N ARG A 124 6.33 -8.04 20.52
CA ARG A 124 5.95 -8.79 21.73
C ARG A 124 4.51 -8.42 22.12
N ASP A 125 3.84 -9.28 22.90
CA ASP A 125 2.43 -9.13 23.29
C ASP A 125 2.11 -7.74 23.89
N GLU A 126 3.01 -7.19 24.71
CA GLU A 126 2.83 -5.90 25.40
C GLU A 126 3.06 -4.67 24.49
N ASP A 127 3.63 -4.87 23.30
CA ASP A 127 4.07 -3.80 22.42
C ASP A 127 3.22 -3.63 21.15
N VAL A 128 2.25 -4.50 20.87
CA VAL A 128 1.54 -4.54 19.57
C VAL A 128 0.85 -3.20 19.26
N LEU A 129 0.18 -2.61 20.25
CA LEU A 129 -0.51 -1.32 20.09
C LEU A 129 0.49 -0.15 19.92
N GLN A 130 1.63 -0.19 20.61
CA GLN A 130 2.67 0.83 20.51
C GLN A 130 3.51 0.69 19.22
N LYS A 131 3.63 -0.54 18.70
CA LYS A 131 4.44 -0.88 17.52
C LYS A 131 3.63 -1.17 16.27
N HIS A 132 2.32 -0.95 16.30
CA HIS A 132 1.43 -1.15 15.15
C HIS A 132 2.01 -0.52 13.88
N PHE A 133 2.44 0.74 13.98
CA PHE A 133 3.08 1.47 12.89
C PHE A 133 4.32 0.75 12.31
N HIS A 134 5.19 0.20 13.17
CA HIS A 134 6.38 -0.53 12.72
C HIS A 134 6.03 -1.83 11.99
N ILE A 135 4.95 -2.49 12.39
CA ILE A 135 4.43 -3.69 11.72
C ILE A 135 3.95 -3.32 10.32
N GLU A 136 3.16 -2.25 10.19
CA GLU A 136 2.66 -1.78 8.90
C GLU A 136 3.81 -1.48 7.94
N MET A 137 4.78 -0.68 8.38
CA MET A 137 5.93 -0.33 7.53
C MET A 137 6.75 -1.56 7.13
N SER A 138 6.87 -2.55 8.02
CA SER A 138 7.58 -3.79 7.72
C SER A 138 6.82 -4.64 6.70
N LEU A 139 5.50 -4.70 6.79
CA LEU A 139 4.63 -5.40 5.83
C LEU A 139 4.62 -4.70 4.46
N ASP A 140 4.65 -3.38 4.42
CA ASP A 140 4.74 -2.60 3.18
C ASP A 140 6.06 -2.86 2.48
N ASN A 141 7.18 -2.82 3.21
CA ASN A 141 8.48 -3.21 2.69
C ASN A 141 8.49 -4.63 2.15
N LEU A 142 7.82 -5.56 2.83
CA LEU A 142 7.70 -6.94 2.40
C LEU A 142 6.92 -7.04 1.06
N TYR A 143 5.81 -6.32 0.92
CA TYR A 143 5.04 -6.26 -0.33
C TYR A 143 5.91 -5.81 -1.51
N PHE A 144 6.59 -4.68 -1.38
CA PHE A 144 7.42 -4.15 -2.47
C PHE A 144 8.65 -5.03 -2.74
N SER A 145 9.17 -5.73 -1.73
CA SER A 145 10.22 -6.72 -1.92
C SER A 145 9.74 -7.93 -2.72
N GLU A 146 8.51 -8.39 -2.49
CA GLU A 146 7.90 -9.47 -3.29
C GLU A 146 7.64 -9.05 -4.74
N ILE A 147 7.19 -7.80 -4.96
CA ILE A 147 7.05 -7.23 -6.31
C ILE A 147 8.41 -7.19 -7.03
N GLU A 148 9.47 -6.70 -6.37
CA GLU A 148 10.82 -6.64 -6.95
C GLU A 148 11.40 -8.05 -7.20
N ARG A 149 11.11 -9.02 -6.33
CA ARG A 149 11.48 -10.43 -6.54
C ARG A 149 10.78 -11.03 -7.75
N ALA A 150 9.48 -10.78 -7.90
CA ALA A 150 8.70 -11.28 -9.03
C ALA A 150 9.09 -10.59 -10.35
N SER A 151 9.36 -9.28 -10.33
CA SER A 151 9.74 -8.52 -11.53
C SER A 151 11.06 -8.99 -12.15
N LYS A 152 11.98 -9.53 -11.34
CA LYS A 152 13.25 -10.12 -11.82
C LYS A 152 13.06 -11.33 -12.73
N LYS A 153 11.93 -12.03 -12.63
CA LYS A 153 11.60 -13.20 -13.48
C LYS A 153 10.96 -12.80 -14.82
N LEU A 154 10.54 -11.54 -14.96
CA LEU A 154 9.94 -11.04 -16.19
C LEU A 154 10.99 -10.83 -17.28
N ARG A 155 10.54 -10.86 -18.54
CA ARG A 155 11.38 -10.52 -19.69
C ARG A 155 11.90 -9.09 -19.55
N PRO A 156 13.07 -8.73 -20.11
CA PRO A 156 13.67 -7.40 -19.92
C PRO A 156 12.73 -6.22 -20.23
N LYS A 157 11.95 -6.32 -21.31
CA LYS A 157 10.94 -5.30 -21.69
C LYS A 157 9.83 -5.18 -20.65
N ASP A 158 9.25 -6.31 -20.24
CA ASP A 158 8.19 -6.41 -19.24
C ASP A 158 8.66 -5.88 -17.87
N LYS A 159 9.86 -6.30 -17.45
CA LYS A 159 10.51 -5.84 -16.22
C LYS A 159 10.67 -4.32 -16.19
N LYS A 160 11.09 -3.72 -17.31
CA LYS A 160 11.26 -2.25 -17.41
C LYS A 160 9.92 -1.53 -17.18
N LEU A 161 8.83 -2.00 -17.78
CA LEU A 161 7.49 -1.42 -17.62
C LEU A 161 6.99 -1.55 -16.17
N VAL A 162 7.11 -2.74 -15.59
CA VAL A 162 6.71 -3.00 -14.19
C VAL A 162 7.53 -2.14 -13.23
N ASN A 163 8.85 -2.11 -13.38
CA ASN A 163 9.72 -1.33 -12.51
C ASN A 163 9.46 0.17 -12.65
N GLU A 164 9.19 0.68 -13.85
CA GLU A 164 8.85 2.10 -14.04
C GLU A 164 7.62 2.49 -13.19
N TYR A 165 6.57 1.67 -13.21
CA TYR A 165 5.37 1.89 -12.41
C TYR A 165 5.65 1.73 -10.90
N PHE A 166 6.15 0.56 -10.48
CA PHE A 166 6.31 0.25 -9.05
C PHE A 166 7.44 1.03 -8.37
N HIS A 167 8.52 1.37 -9.06
CA HIS A 167 9.59 2.20 -8.47
C HIS A 167 9.12 3.65 -8.30
N THR A 168 8.25 4.14 -9.18
CA THR A 168 7.59 5.44 -8.96
C THR A 168 6.59 5.35 -7.81
N LEU A 169 5.83 4.26 -7.70
CA LEU A 169 4.97 3.98 -6.54
C LEU A 169 5.81 4.03 -5.25
N ILE A 170 6.94 3.34 -5.20
CA ILE A 170 7.84 3.34 -4.04
C ILE A 170 8.29 4.75 -3.65
N ASP A 171 8.65 5.62 -4.60
CA ASP A 171 9.00 7.00 -4.28
C ASP A 171 7.84 7.72 -3.56
N LEU A 172 6.61 7.55 -4.06
CA LEU A 172 5.43 8.20 -3.50
C LEU A 172 5.09 7.67 -2.10
N VAL A 173 5.16 6.34 -1.91
CA VAL A 173 5.05 5.71 -0.58
C VAL A 173 6.07 6.37 0.35
N ASN A 174 7.35 6.40 -0.07
CA ASN A 174 8.44 6.93 0.72
C ASN A 174 8.28 8.39 1.09
N ILE A 175 7.95 9.23 0.11
CA ILE A 175 7.70 10.66 0.34
C ILE A 175 6.60 10.84 1.38
N GLN A 176 5.47 10.15 1.23
CA GLN A 176 4.35 10.29 2.15
C GLN A 176 4.76 9.97 3.58
N TRP A 177 5.32 8.78 3.81
CA TRP A 177 5.56 8.34 5.17
C TRP A 177 6.74 9.09 5.79
N ILE A 178 7.77 9.52 5.03
CA ILE A 178 8.85 10.38 5.55
C ILE A 178 8.28 11.72 6.04
N LEU A 179 7.41 12.35 5.25
CA LEU A 179 6.79 13.62 5.63
C LEU A 179 5.89 13.45 6.87
N ARG A 180 5.14 12.35 6.95
CA ARG A 180 4.32 12.03 8.13
C ARG A 180 5.17 11.75 9.36
N ALA A 181 6.23 10.95 9.21
CA ALA A 181 7.16 10.67 10.28
C ALA A 181 7.73 11.96 10.85
N LYS A 182 8.25 12.85 10.00
CA LYS A 182 8.78 14.14 10.47
C LYS A 182 7.73 15.08 11.06
N ARG A 183 6.48 15.02 10.60
CA ARG A 183 5.41 15.92 11.06
C ARG A 183 4.75 15.47 12.36
N PHE A 184 4.56 14.16 12.52
CA PHE A 184 3.65 13.60 13.52
C PHE A 184 4.29 12.55 14.43
N TYR A 185 5.41 11.94 14.02
CA TYR A 185 6.03 10.87 14.78
C TYR A 185 7.41 11.31 15.29
N HIS A 186 7.72 11.04 16.55
CA HIS A 186 9.04 11.35 17.13
C HIS A 186 10.08 10.26 16.78
N LEU A 187 10.14 9.86 15.49
CA LEU A 187 11.05 8.81 15.01
C LEU A 187 12.42 9.39 14.65
N SER A 188 13.47 8.63 14.93
CA SER A 188 14.83 8.94 14.49
C SER A 188 14.98 8.81 12.97
N ASN A 189 15.96 9.53 12.39
CA ASN A 189 16.25 9.40 10.96
C ASN A 189 16.68 7.98 10.58
N GLU A 190 17.32 7.26 11.50
CA GLU A 190 17.73 5.87 11.36
C GLU A 190 16.52 4.93 11.27
N GLU A 191 15.52 5.11 12.15
CA GLU A 191 14.27 4.36 12.09
C GLU A 191 13.52 4.64 10.79
N ILE A 192 13.37 5.93 10.45
CA ILE A 192 12.79 6.39 9.19
C ILE A 192 13.52 5.68 8.02
N PHE A 193 14.85 5.77 7.96
CA PHE A 193 15.62 5.13 6.89
C PHE A 193 15.45 3.62 6.83
N ASN A 194 15.39 2.94 7.98
CA ASN A 194 15.22 1.48 8.06
C ASN A 194 13.85 1.02 7.53
N TYR A 195 12.80 1.81 7.74
CA TYR A 195 11.45 1.56 7.21
C TYR A 195 11.25 2.07 5.79
N SER A 196 12.22 2.76 5.20
CA SER A 196 12.15 3.23 3.83
C SER A 196 12.34 2.10 2.82
N ILE A 197 11.51 2.05 1.79
CA ILE A 197 11.64 1.06 0.72
C ILE A 197 12.78 1.46 -0.24
N ARG A 198 13.73 0.56 -0.50
CA ARG A 198 15.01 0.91 -1.14
C ARG A 198 14.96 1.10 -2.66
N HIS A 199 13.94 0.59 -3.32
CA HIS A 199 13.88 0.47 -4.79
C HIS A 199 13.05 1.58 -5.46
N GLY A 200 13.13 2.81 -4.93
CA GLY A 200 12.50 3.97 -5.56
C GLY A 200 13.05 4.31 -6.94
N LYS A 201 12.28 5.04 -7.75
CA LYS A 201 12.70 5.49 -9.07
C LYS A 201 13.75 6.58 -8.95
N ILE A 202 13.42 7.64 -8.20
CA ILE A 202 14.25 8.82 -7.97
C ILE A 202 14.89 8.76 -6.59
N PHE A 203 14.12 8.44 -5.55
CA PHE A 203 14.58 8.40 -4.17
C PHE A 203 15.01 6.98 -3.79
N LYS A 204 16.27 6.68 -4.12
CA LYS A 204 16.99 5.45 -3.75
C LYS A 204 18.44 5.77 -3.38
N GLY A 205 19.09 4.86 -2.64
CA GLY A 205 20.48 5.03 -2.21
C GLY A 205 20.69 6.36 -1.48
N GLU A 206 21.70 7.13 -1.89
CA GLU A 206 22.02 8.42 -1.26
C GLU A 206 20.88 9.43 -1.35
N ARG A 207 20.09 9.47 -2.43
CA ARG A 207 18.97 10.43 -2.52
C ARG A 207 17.88 10.17 -1.49
N LEU A 208 17.58 8.90 -1.24
CA LEU A 208 16.64 8.50 -0.18
C LEU A 208 17.20 8.87 1.19
N LYS A 209 18.49 8.58 1.42
CA LYS A 209 19.18 8.96 2.65
C LYS A 209 19.16 10.46 2.88
N THR A 210 19.49 11.28 1.88
CA THR A 210 19.43 12.75 1.98
C THR A 210 18.03 13.22 2.32
N LEU A 211 16.99 12.70 1.66
CA LEU A 211 15.60 13.04 1.96
C LEU A 211 15.25 12.74 3.43
N VAL A 212 15.62 11.55 3.91
CA VAL A 212 15.39 11.14 5.30
C VAL A 212 16.11 12.03 6.31
N TYR A 213 17.34 12.46 6.01
CA TYR A 213 18.17 13.24 6.94
C TYR A 213 17.93 14.75 6.89
N THR A 214 16.94 15.23 6.13
CA THR A 214 16.48 16.63 6.21
C THR A 214 16.00 16.99 7.62
N GLN A 215 16.20 18.24 8.06
CA GLN A 215 15.95 18.60 9.46
C GLN A 215 14.47 18.67 9.80
N ASN A 216 13.63 19.08 8.84
CA ASN A 216 12.22 19.32 9.04
C ASN A 216 11.42 19.06 7.76
N VAL A 217 10.08 19.10 7.89
CA VAL A 217 9.14 18.86 6.79
C VAL A 217 9.34 19.84 5.64
N GLN A 218 9.68 21.10 5.92
CA GLN A 218 9.85 22.15 4.92
C GLN A 218 11.09 21.91 4.04
N GLU A 219 12.20 21.46 4.64
CA GLU A 219 13.40 21.04 3.93
C GLU A 219 13.15 19.78 3.11
N ALA A 220 12.46 18.78 3.67
CA ALA A 220 12.08 17.57 2.94
C ALA A 220 11.26 17.90 1.68
N VAL A 221 10.24 18.75 1.84
CA VAL A 221 9.40 19.26 0.74
C VAL A 221 10.24 19.97 -0.33
N SER A 222 11.16 20.84 0.08
CA SER A 222 12.03 21.57 -0.85
C SER A 222 12.95 20.62 -1.63
N TYR A 223 13.54 19.64 -0.94
CA TYR A 223 14.38 18.62 -1.55
C TYR A 223 13.60 17.78 -2.57
N ILE A 224 12.37 17.36 -2.25
CA ILE A 224 11.51 16.58 -3.15
C ILE A 224 11.19 17.38 -4.43
N ARG A 225 10.82 18.65 -4.25
CA ARG A 225 10.51 19.58 -5.33
C ARG A 225 11.69 19.73 -6.28
N GLU A 226 12.90 19.90 -5.77
CA GLU A 226 14.11 20.16 -6.56
C GLU A 226 14.64 18.91 -7.29
N ASN A 227 14.32 17.69 -6.81
CA ASN A 227 14.98 16.47 -7.28
C ASN A 227 14.11 15.47 -8.06
N GLY A 228 12.80 15.70 -8.24
CA GLY A 228 11.99 14.76 -9.03
C GLY A 228 10.52 15.07 -9.28
N TYR A 229 9.84 15.75 -8.35
CA TYR A 229 8.38 15.92 -8.39
C TYR A 229 7.93 17.38 -8.54
N TYR A 230 8.81 18.26 -9.05
CA TYR A 230 8.59 19.70 -9.20
C TYR A 230 7.19 20.09 -9.72
N LYS A 231 6.70 19.43 -10.78
CA LYS A 231 5.39 19.72 -11.39
C LYS A 231 4.23 19.60 -10.40
N SER A 232 4.31 18.67 -9.44
CA SER A 232 3.29 18.48 -8.41
C SER A 232 3.25 19.60 -7.35
N PHE A 233 4.24 20.51 -7.38
CA PHE A 233 4.33 21.68 -6.49
C PHE A 233 4.00 23.01 -7.20
N GLN A 234 3.66 23.03 -8.49
CA GLN A 234 3.51 24.28 -9.25
C GLN A 234 2.16 25.00 -9.06
N GLU A 235 1.11 24.35 -8.56
CA GLU A 235 -0.23 24.97 -8.44
C GLU A 235 -0.68 25.19 -6.98
N LYS A 236 -1.14 26.42 -6.71
CA LYS A 236 -1.76 27.00 -5.48
C LYS A 236 -1.29 26.46 -4.11
N ASN A 237 -0.63 27.37 -3.38
CA ASN A 237 -0.54 27.71 -1.94
C ASN A 237 -1.15 26.83 -0.81
N ASN A 238 -1.65 25.63 -1.05
CA ASN A 238 -2.02 24.69 0.01
C ASN A 238 -1.00 23.57 0.09
N LYS A 239 -0.21 23.58 1.17
CA LYS A 239 0.83 22.59 1.46
C LYS A 239 0.25 21.21 1.74
N ASP A 240 -1.00 21.14 2.22
CA ASP A 240 -1.63 19.88 2.62
C ASP A 240 -2.12 19.00 1.46
N THR A 241 -2.19 19.51 0.23
CA THR A 241 -2.66 18.75 -0.95
C THR A 241 -1.55 18.34 -1.92
N VAL A 242 -0.28 18.69 -1.63
CA VAL A 242 0.86 18.39 -2.51
C VAL A 242 0.99 16.89 -2.78
N TYR A 243 0.81 16.06 -1.76
CA TYR A 243 0.91 14.63 -1.89
C TYR A 243 -0.20 14.05 -2.78
N GLN A 244 -1.46 14.47 -2.55
CA GLN A 244 -2.60 14.08 -3.40
C GLN A 244 -2.34 14.43 -4.87
N ARG A 245 -1.82 15.63 -5.15
CA ARG A 245 -1.41 16.04 -6.50
C ARG A 245 -0.28 15.19 -7.07
N MET A 246 0.68 14.73 -6.28
CA MET A 246 1.71 13.79 -6.77
C MET A 246 1.08 12.47 -7.19
N LEU A 247 0.10 11.99 -6.45
CA LEU A 247 -0.65 10.78 -6.79
C LEU A 247 -1.46 10.97 -8.07
N GLU A 248 -2.23 12.04 -8.18
CA GLU A 248 -2.98 12.39 -9.39
C GLU A 248 -2.05 12.44 -10.61
N ASN A 249 -0.97 13.22 -10.52
CA ASN A 249 0.05 13.32 -11.57
C ASN A 249 0.68 11.98 -11.94
N PHE A 250 0.86 11.09 -10.96
CA PHE A 250 1.38 9.76 -11.21
C PHE A 250 0.37 8.95 -12.01
N TYR A 251 -0.85 8.82 -11.51
CA TYR A 251 -1.88 7.98 -12.12
C TYR A 251 -2.31 8.49 -13.51
N ASP A 252 -2.41 9.80 -13.71
CA ASP A 252 -2.75 10.39 -15.01
C ASP A 252 -1.70 10.05 -16.07
N LYS A 253 -0.42 10.13 -15.73
CA LYS A 253 0.68 9.80 -16.66
C LYS A 253 0.74 8.32 -16.98
N GLN A 254 0.48 7.44 -16.01
CA GLN A 254 0.62 6.00 -16.20
C GLN A 254 -0.45 5.40 -17.13
N THR A 255 -1.63 6.02 -17.23
CA THR A 255 -2.68 5.54 -18.14
C THR A 255 -2.40 5.81 -19.63
N VAL A 256 -1.57 6.82 -19.91
CA VAL A 256 -1.21 7.28 -21.27
C VAL A 256 0.02 6.55 -21.82
N LEU A 257 0.94 6.14 -20.95
CA LEU A 257 2.29 5.68 -21.35
C LEU A 257 2.40 4.21 -21.74
N ILE A 258 1.33 3.40 -21.58
CA ILE A 258 1.38 1.97 -21.90
C ILE A 258 0.63 1.72 -23.22
N ASP A 259 1.39 1.58 -24.30
CA ASP A 259 0.88 1.15 -25.59
C ASP A 259 0.37 -0.30 -25.50
N TYR A 260 -0.74 -0.59 -26.20
CA TYR A 260 -1.23 -1.96 -26.35
C TYR A 260 -0.28 -2.74 -27.24
N GLN A 261 0.73 -3.34 -26.63
CA GLN A 261 1.59 -4.34 -27.26
C GLN A 261 1.28 -5.71 -26.64
N ASN A 262 1.51 -6.79 -27.39
CA ASN A 262 1.29 -8.19 -26.98
C ASN A 262 2.27 -8.65 -25.88
N ASP A 263 2.37 -7.88 -24.79
CA ASP A 263 3.27 -8.09 -23.66
C ASP A 263 2.58 -7.77 -22.33
N ILE A 264 3.33 -7.73 -21.21
CA ILE A 264 2.74 -7.47 -19.89
C ILE A 264 2.10 -6.08 -19.80
N GLY A 265 2.46 -5.15 -20.68
CA GLY A 265 1.95 -3.79 -20.70
C GLY A 265 0.43 -3.75 -20.76
N THR A 266 -0.20 -4.60 -21.57
CA THR A 266 -1.67 -4.67 -21.64
C THR A 266 -2.28 -5.05 -20.28
N PHE A 267 -1.71 -6.04 -19.59
CA PHE A 267 -2.15 -6.41 -18.23
C PHE A 267 -1.86 -5.31 -17.22
N LEU A 268 -0.68 -4.70 -17.25
CA LEU A 268 -0.30 -3.63 -16.33
C LEU A 268 -1.20 -2.41 -16.49
N LYS A 269 -1.54 -2.03 -17.73
CA LYS A 269 -2.49 -0.96 -18.03
C LYS A 269 -3.89 -1.29 -17.50
N PHE A 270 -4.35 -2.53 -17.69
CA PHE A 270 -5.59 -3.00 -17.09
C PHE A 270 -5.56 -2.87 -15.56
N TYR A 271 -4.52 -3.40 -14.91
CA TYR A 271 -4.34 -3.35 -13.46
C TYR A 271 -4.35 -1.90 -12.94
N ILE A 272 -3.63 -0.98 -13.59
CA ILE A 272 -3.57 0.44 -13.18
C ILE A 272 -4.94 1.10 -13.30
N ARG A 273 -5.66 0.89 -14.41
CA ARG A 273 -7.01 1.45 -14.58
C ARG A 273 -7.98 0.86 -13.57
N PHE A 274 -7.85 -0.43 -13.30
CA PHE A 274 -8.68 -1.13 -12.33
C PHE A 274 -8.43 -0.63 -10.89
N ASP A 275 -7.16 -0.48 -10.48
CA ASP A 275 -6.79 0.10 -9.18
C ASP A 275 -7.30 1.55 -9.04
N ASN A 276 -7.17 2.38 -10.09
CA ASN A 276 -7.69 3.75 -10.09
C ASN A 276 -9.21 3.79 -9.95
N GLN A 277 -9.93 2.96 -10.71
CA GLN A 277 -11.38 2.86 -10.63
C GLN A 277 -11.81 2.46 -9.22
N ASN A 278 -11.19 1.43 -8.64
CA ASN A 278 -11.51 0.95 -7.30
C ASN A 278 -11.27 2.03 -6.24
N ARG A 279 -10.15 2.77 -6.32
CA ARG A 279 -9.86 3.91 -5.43
C ARG A 279 -10.92 5.01 -5.55
N ASN A 280 -11.31 5.36 -6.77
CA ASN A 280 -12.35 6.39 -6.99
C ASN A 280 -13.70 5.94 -6.41
N LEU A 281 -14.08 4.67 -6.58
CA LEU A 281 -15.30 4.13 -6.01
C LEU A 281 -15.29 4.19 -4.47
N ILE A 282 -14.17 3.82 -3.84
CA ILE A 282 -14.02 3.89 -2.37
C ILE A 282 -14.12 5.34 -1.90
N LYS A 283 -13.38 6.27 -2.53
CA LYS A 283 -13.45 7.71 -2.21
C LYS A 283 -14.86 8.28 -2.34
N LEU A 284 -15.59 7.92 -3.39
CA LEU A 284 -16.98 8.34 -3.57
C LEU A 284 -17.88 7.82 -2.45
N ALA A 285 -17.70 6.57 -2.04
CA ALA A 285 -18.45 5.99 -0.91
C ALA A 285 -18.14 6.71 0.41
N GLU A 286 -16.87 7.07 0.66
CA GLU A 286 -16.47 7.87 1.82
C GLU A 286 -17.09 9.28 1.77
N MET A 287 -17.02 9.97 0.64
CA MET A 287 -17.60 11.30 0.47
C MET A 287 -19.10 11.33 0.70
N GLN A 288 -19.80 10.32 0.19
CA GLN A 288 -21.23 10.15 0.45
C GLN A 288 -21.50 9.99 1.95
N LYS A 289 -20.67 9.18 2.64
CA LYS A 289 -20.78 8.99 4.09
C LYS A 289 -20.56 10.28 4.88
N TYR A 290 -19.62 11.12 4.44
CA TYR A 290 -19.38 12.45 5.01
C TYR A 290 -20.30 13.55 4.46
N SER A 291 -21.28 13.22 3.62
CA SER A 291 -22.25 14.16 3.05
C SER A 291 -21.62 15.34 2.28
N LEU A 292 -20.47 15.12 1.63
CA LEU A 292 -19.88 16.08 0.69
C LEU A 292 -20.80 16.22 -0.53
N LYS A 293 -21.18 17.46 -0.87
CA LYS A 293 -22.15 17.77 -1.95
C LYS A 293 -21.57 18.62 -3.08
N ASP A 294 -20.43 19.28 -2.86
CA ASP A 294 -19.81 20.11 -3.88
C ASP A 294 -19.16 19.23 -4.95
N LYS A 295 -19.60 19.38 -6.20
CA LYS A 295 -19.14 18.55 -7.32
C LYS A 295 -17.70 18.82 -7.72
N GLU A 296 -17.23 20.06 -7.61
CA GLU A 296 -15.86 20.42 -7.98
C GLU A 296 -14.88 19.96 -6.90
N GLU A 297 -15.29 20.05 -5.64
CA GLU A 297 -14.55 19.45 -4.52
C GLU A 297 -14.48 17.92 -4.68
N ILE A 298 -15.59 17.23 -4.94
CA ILE A 298 -15.62 15.78 -5.19
C ILE A 298 -14.67 15.39 -6.33
N LYS A 299 -14.75 16.08 -7.48
CA LYS A 299 -13.88 15.81 -8.64
C LYS A 299 -12.41 15.96 -8.29
N SER A 300 -12.05 16.92 -7.45
CA SER A 300 -10.65 17.18 -7.08
C SER A 300 -9.97 16.02 -6.36
N PHE A 301 -10.73 15.11 -5.75
CA PHE A 301 -10.16 13.93 -5.10
C PHE A 301 -10.15 12.69 -6.01
N LEU A 302 -10.83 12.71 -7.16
CA LEU A 302 -10.87 11.59 -8.08
C LEU A 302 -9.64 11.60 -8.98
N VAL A 303 -9.21 10.41 -9.38
CA VAL A 303 -7.98 10.21 -10.15
C VAL A 303 -8.31 9.75 -11.56
N GLY A 304 -7.74 10.40 -12.59
CA GLY A 304 -7.93 10.02 -14.00
C GLY A 304 -9.36 10.15 -14.52
N VAL A 305 -10.11 11.14 -14.02
CA VAL A 305 -11.51 11.45 -14.39
C VAL A 305 -11.60 12.64 -15.34
#